data_AF-A0A6N7AM05-F1
#
_entry.id   AF-A0A6N7AM05-F1
#
_cell.length_a   1.000
_cell.length_b   1.000
_cell.length_c   1.000
_cell.angle_alpha   90.00
_cell.angle_beta   90.00
_cell.angle_gamma   90.00
#
_symmetry.space_group_name_H-M   'P 1'
#
loop_
_entity.id
_entity.type
_entity.pdbx_description
1 polymer ?
#
loop_
_entity_poly.entity_id
_entity_poly.type
_entity_poly.pdbx_seq_one_letter_code
_entity_poly.pdbx_strand_id
1 'polypeptide(L)' 'MYVCICHGISDRQIKQALCQGACRTADVYKRLGVRPQCGRCVSCVREMLARHIEQQANR' A
#
# COMPACT_ATOMS: atom_id res chain seq x y z
N MET A 1 -5.83 10.65 2.58
CA MET A 1 -6.89 9.85 3.24
C MET A 1 -6.28 8.74 4.08
N TYR A 2 -6.96 8.31 5.15
CA TYR A 2 -6.59 7.06 5.82
C TYR A 2 -7.14 5.87 5.03
N VAL A 3 -6.24 4.94 4.71
CA VAL A 3 -6.57 3.69 4.02
C VAL A 3 -6.72 2.55 5.02
N CYS A 4 -5.92 2.54 6.10
CA CYS A 4 -6.09 1.59 7.20
C CYS A 4 -6.41 2.33 8.50
N ILE A 5 -7.59 2.07 9.07
CA ILE A 5 -7.99 2.66 10.36
C ILE A 5 -7.32 1.95 11.54
N CYS A 6 -7.15 0.62 11.49
CA CYS A 6 -6.53 -0.14 12.59
C CYS A 6 -5.11 0.33 12.95
N HIS A 7 -4.35 0.78 11.96
CA HIS A 7 -2.95 1.17 12.13
C HIS A 7 -2.68 2.63 11.72
N GLY A 8 -3.73 3.43 11.48
CA GLY A 8 -3.57 4.82 11.05
C GLY A 8 -2.72 4.99 9.79
N ILE A 9 -2.84 4.11 8.80
CA ILE A 9 -2.04 4.19 7.56
C ILE A 9 -2.75 5.08 6.55
N SER A 10 -2.05 6.12 6.11
CA SER A 10 -2.48 7.04 5.08
C SER A 10 -2.11 6.59 3.66
N ASP A 11 -2.81 7.15 2.66
CA ASP A 11 -2.47 6.94 1.25
C ASP A 11 -1.04 7.39 0.91
N ARG A 12 -0.55 8.44 1.58
CA ARG A 12 0.83 8.93 1.40
C ARG A 12 1.85 7.91 1.86
N GLN A 13 1.64 7.28 3.02
CA GLN A 13 2.53 6.22 3.53
C GLN A 13 2.55 5.01 2.59
N ILE A 14 1.40 4.62 2.04
CA ILE A 14 1.31 3.54 1.04
C ILE A 14 2.08 3.92 -0.22
N LYS A 15 1.85 5.11 -0.79
CA LYS A 15 2.57 5.61 -1.97
C LYS A 15 4.08 5.64 -1.73
N GLN A 16 4.53 6.08 -0.56
CA GLN A 16 5.94 6.08 -0.21
C GLN A 16 6.51 4.65 -0.18
N ALA A 17 5.81 3.69 0.42
CA ALA A 17 6.24 2.29 0.43
C ALA A 17 6.33 1.70 -1.00
N LEU A 18 5.39 2.09 -1.89
CA LEU A 18 5.42 1.73 -3.30
C LEU A 18 6.64 2.32 -4.02
N CYS A 19 6.89 3.63 -3.87
CA CYS A 19 8.07 4.30 -4.43
C CYS A 19 9.40 3.72 -3.92
N GLN A 20 9.42 3.13 -2.73
CA GLN A 20 10.58 2.43 -2.17
C GLN A 20 10.75 0.99 -2.73
N GLY A 21 9.91 0.58 -3.69
CA GLY A 21 9.99 -0.71 -4.37
C GLY A 21 9.15 -1.81 -3.69
N ALA A 22 7.97 -1.50 -3.17
CA ALA A 22 7.01 -2.53 -2.78
C ALA A 22 6.28 -3.06 -4.03
N CYS A 23 6.41 -4.37 -4.29
CA CYS A 23 5.82 -5.01 -5.47
C CYS A 23 4.59 -5.88 -5.12
N ARG A 24 4.36 -6.15 -3.84
CA ARG A 24 3.20 -6.91 -3.33
C ARG A 24 2.55 -6.15 -2.19
N THR A 25 1.26 -6.37 -1.98
CA THR A 25 0.52 -5.76 -0.85
C THR A 25 1.16 -6.12 0.50
N ALA A 26 1.67 -7.35 0.64
CA ALA A 26 2.42 -7.79 1.82
C ALA A 26 3.71 -6.97 2.04
N ASP A 27 4.41 -6.58 0.97
CA ASP A 27 5.62 -5.77 1.07
C ASP A 27 5.32 -4.36 1.57
N VAL A 28 4.16 -3.80 1.19
CA VAL A 28 3.70 -2.51 1.70
C VAL A 28 3.54 -2.56 3.22
N TYR A 29 2.81 -3.54 3.75
CA TYR A 29 2.63 -3.70 5.20
C TYR A 29 3.95 -3.99 5.91
N LYS A 30 4.81 -4.84 5.33
CA LYS A 30 6.14 -5.15 5.86
C LYS A 30 7.01 -3.91 5.99
N ARG A 31 7.03 -3.03 4.97
CA ARG A 31 7.78 -1.77 4.99
C ARG A 31 7.23 -0.77 6.00
N LEU A 32 5.93 -0.79 6.24
CA LEU A 32 5.27 0.03 7.25
C LEU A 32 5.37 -0.57 8.67
N GLY A 33 6.06 -1.71 8.84
CA GLY A 33 6.29 -2.34 10.15
C GLY A 33 5.05 -2.95 10.78
N VAL A 34 4.02 -3.26 9.99
CA VAL A 34 2.72 -3.75 10.49
C VAL A 34 2.27 -5.00 9.75
N ARG A 35 1.32 -5.72 10.36
CA ARG A 35 0.56 -6.80 9.72
C ARG A 35 -0.91 -6.40 9.65
N PRO A 36 -1.67 -6.81 8.63
CA PRO A 36 -3.11 -6.51 8.58
C PRO A 36 -3.85 -7.04 9.82
N GLN A 37 -4.58 -6.16 10.51
CA GLN A 37 -5.45 -6.56 11.64
C GLN A 37 -6.81 -7.08 11.16
N CYS A 38 -7.62 -6.25 10.51
CA CYS A 38 -8.97 -6.63 10.05
C CYS A 38 -9.07 -6.94 8.55
N GLY A 39 -7.99 -6.70 7.79
CA GLY A 39 -7.95 -6.96 6.34
C GLY A 39 -8.76 -6.02 5.44
N ARG A 40 -9.66 -5.17 5.98
CA ARG A 40 -10.54 -4.30 5.16
C ARG A 40 -9.82 -3.35 4.22
N CYS A 41 -8.59 -2.94 4.56
CA CYS A 41 -7.79 -2.05 3.72
C CYS A 41 -7.07 -2.76 2.57
N VAL A 42 -6.98 -4.09 2.59
CA VAL A 42 -6.12 -4.89 1.68
C VAL A 42 -6.52 -4.70 0.21
N SER A 43 -7.82 -4.69 -0.09
CA SER A 43 -8.33 -4.46 -1.44
C SER A 43 -7.92 -3.08 -1.98
N CYS A 44 -8.08 -2.03 -1.17
CA CYS A 44 -7.68 -0.67 -1.52
C CYS A 44 -6.17 -0.55 -1.73
N VAL A 45 -5.35 -1.13 -0.84
CA VAL A 45 -3.88 -1.15 -1.00
C VAL A 45 -3.47 -1.90 -2.28
N ARG A 46 -4.16 -2.99 -2.62
CA ARG A 46 -3.92 -3.74 -3.85
C ARG A 46 -4.25 -2.94 -5.11
N GLU A 47 -5.35 -2.19 -5.12
CA GLU A 47 -5.67 -1.28 -6.24
C GLU A 47 -4.62 -0.16 -6.38
N MET A 48 -4.18 0.42 -5.27
CA MET A 48 -3.12 1.44 -5.29
C MET A 48 -1.81 0.89 -5.85
N LEU A 49 -1.45 -0.35 -5.51
CA LEU A 49 -0.29 -1.05 -6.06
C LEU A 49 -0.44 -1.29 -7.56
N ALA A 50 -1.58 -1.81 -8.02
CA ALA A 50 -1.83 -2.05 -9.44
C ALA A 50 -1.69 -0.75 -10.27
N ARG A 51 -2.34 0.33 -9.83
CA ARG A 51 -2.21 1.65 -10.46
C ARG A 51 -0.78 2.17 -10.47
N HIS A 52 -0.01 1.92 -9.41
CA HIS A 52 1.40 2.32 -9.35
C HIS A 52 2.25 1.58 -10.38
N ILE A 53 2.04 0.26 -10.53
CA ILE A 53 2.74 -0.56 -11.53
C ILE A 53 2.37 -0.12 -12.96
N GLU A 54 1.08 0.10 -13.24
CA GLU A 54 0.61 0.60 -14.53
C GLU A 54 1.25 1.97 -14.87
N GLN A 55 1.32 2.88 -13.90
CA GLN A 55 1.96 4.19 -14.07
C GLN A 55 3.47 4.11 -14.31
N GLN A 56 4.14 3.09 -13.76
CA GLN A 56 5.56 2.85 -14.01
C GLN A 56 5.81 2.21 -15.37
N ALA A 57 4.93 1.31 -15.83
CA ALA A 57 5.05 0.67 -17.13
C ALA A 57 4.79 1.65 -18.30
N ASN A 58 4.01 2.71 -18.06
CA ASN A 58 3.69 3.74 -19.06
C ASN A 58 4.63 4.97 -19.00
N ARG A 59 5.78 4.85 -18.34
CA ARG A 59 6.86 5.85 -18.28
C ARG A 59 8.07 5.35 -19.02
#